data_AF-A0A8T5RFA1-F1
#
_entry.id   AF-A0A8T5RFA1-F1
#
_cell.length_a   1.000
_cell.length_b   1.000
_cell.length_c   1.000
_cell.angle_alpha   90.00
_cell.angle_beta   90.00
_cell.angle_gamma   90.00
#
_symmetry.space_group_name_H-M   'P 1'
#
loop_
_entity.id
_entity.type
_entity.pdbx_description
1 polymer ?
#
loop_
_entity_poly.entity_id
_entity_poly.type
_entity_poly.pdbx_seq_one_letter_code
_entity_poly.pdbx_strand_id
1 'polypeptide(L)' 'MAWGGSLNKDGSDYVRNLREADRALKFLEGLKRELNEEEKQIVSDTINIIVNNYAKKSKNDSQTLK' A
#
# COMPACT_ATOMS: atom_id res chain seq x y z
N MET A 1 -8.60 34.87 -4.57
CA MET A 1 -8.69 33.98 -3.39
C MET A 1 -9.05 32.58 -3.89
N ALA A 2 -8.05 31.73 -4.13
CA ALA A 2 -8.25 30.38 -4.66
C ALA A 2 -8.69 29.43 -3.54
N TRP A 3 -10.00 29.32 -3.33
CA TRP A 3 -10.64 28.35 -2.45
C TRP A 3 -10.70 26.97 -3.13
N GLY A 4 -9.56 26.27 -3.24
CA GLY A 4 -9.56 24.93 -3.84
C GLY A 4 -8.36 24.02 -3.52
N GLY A 5 -7.39 24.49 -2.74
CA GLY A 5 -6.11 23.77 -2.51
C GLY A 5 -6.05 22.92 -1.25
N SER A 6 -7.19 22.60 -0.61
CA SER A 6 -7.24 21.93 0.70
C SER A 6 -8.18 20.73 0.73
N LEU A 7 -8.30 19.97 -0.36
CA LEU A 7 -8.58 18.54 -0.21
C LEU A 7 -7.29 17.88 0.30
N ASN A 8 -7.06 18.10 1.59
CA ASN A 8 -6.11 17.47 2.52
C ASN A 8 -4.86 16.86 1.87
N LYS A 9 -3.71 17.54 1.96
CA LYS A 9 -2.38 16.98 1.63
C LYS A 9 -2.29 15.50 2.02
N ASP A 10 -2.73 15.16 3.22
CA ASP A 10 -2.75 13.81 3.78
C ASP A 10 -3.59 12.80 2.97
N GLY A 11 -4.77 13.21 2.48
CA GLY A 11 -5.61 12.37 1.63
C GLY A 11 -5.04 12.18 0.23
N SER A 12 -4.48 13.24 -0.36
CA SER A 12 -3.80 13.15 -1.66
C SER A 12 -2.51 12.31 -1.59
N ASP A 13 -1.75 12.45 -0.51
CA ASP A 13 -0.54 11.67 -0.25
C ASP A 13 -0.88 10.21 0.04
N TYR A 14 -1.98 9.93 0.77
CA TYR A 14 -2.46 8.57 0.99
C TYR A 14 -2.79 7.85 -0.33
N VAL A 15 -3.55 8.51 -1.22
CA VAL A 15 -3.91 7.93 -2.53
C VAL A 15 -2.67 7.73 -3.39
N ARG A 16 -1.71 8.67 -3.35
CA ARG A 16 -0.43 8.53 -4.05
C ARG A 16 0.36 7.32 -3.55
N ASN A 17 0.53 7.20 -2.23
CA ASN A 17 1.25 6.09 -1.60
C ASN A 17 0.57 4.74 -1.88
N LEU A 18 -0.76 4.69 -1.88
CA LEU A 18 -1.52 3.50 -2.24
C LEU A 18 -1.26 3.06 -3.69
N ARG A 19 -1.18 4.02 -4.62
CA ARG A 19 -0.88 3.73 -6.03
C ARG A 19 0.55 3.26 -6.23
N GLU A 20 1.50 3.80 -5.49
CA GLU A 20 2.89 3.34 -5.49
C GLU A 20 3.00 1.91 -4.92
N ALA A 21 2.28 1.61 -3.83
CA ALA A 21 2.20 0.27 -3.26
C ALA A 21 1.58 -0.74 -4.24
N ASP A 22 0.49 -0.40 -4.93
CA ASP A 22 -0.12 -1.28 -5.94
C ASP A 22 0.87 -1.63 -7.07
N ARG A 23 1.67 -0.66 -7.54
CA ARG A 23 2.72 -0.92 -8.54
C ARG A 23 3.80 -1.86 -8.00
N ALA A 24 4.25 -1.64 -6.77
CA ALA A 24 5.24 -2.51 -6.14
C ALA A 24 4.72 -3.94 -5.97
N LEU A 25 3.47 -4.11 -5.54
CA LEU A 25 2.83 -5.42 -5.41
C LEU A 25 2.74 -6.15 -6.76
N LYS A 26 2.33 -5.46 -7.83
CA LYS A 26 2.29 -6.03 -9.18
C LYS A 26 3.67 -6.46 -9.67
N PHE A 27 4.70 -5.65 -9.39
CA PHE A 27 6.08 -6.01 -9.71
C PHE A 27 6.52 -7.28 -8.95
N LEU A 28 6.29 -7.33 -7.63
CA LEU A 28 6.65 -8.48 -6.80
C LEU A 28 5.89 -9.76 -7.21
N GLU A 29 4.60 -9.64 -7.57
CA GLU A 29 3.81 -10.74 -8.13
C GLU A 29 4.38 -11.25 -9.46
N GLY A 30 4.84 -10.34 -10.32
CA GLY A 30 5.53 -10.70 -11.55
C GLY A 30 6.86 -11.42 -11.28
N LEU A 31 7.65 -10.87 -10.34
CA LEU A 31 8.96 -11.39 -9.96
C LEU A 31 8.90 -12.84 -9.49
N LYS A 32 7.86 -13.23 -8.75
CA LYS A 32 7.66 -14.63 -8.28
C LYS A 32 7.72 -15.68 -9.40
N ARG A 33 7.46 -15.30 -10.67
CA ARG A 33 7.51 -16.25 -11.80
C ARG A 33 8.92 -16.72 -12.15
N GLU A 34 9.93 -15.93 -11.79
CA GLU A 34 11.34 -16.17 -12.14
C GLU A 34 12.15 -16.74 -10.97
N LEU A 35 11.53 -16.84 -9.79
CA LEU A 35 12.18 -17.22 -8.54
C LEU A 35 12.00 -18.70 -8.21
N ASN A 36 12.91 -19.22 -7.38
CA ASN A 36 12.75 -20.55 -6.78
C ASN A 36 11.75 -20.53 -5.61
N GLU A 37 11.40 -21.69 -5.05
CA GLU A 37 10.37 -21.79 -4.01
C GLU A 37 10.72 -21.05 -2.71
N GLU A 38 12.00 -21.03 -2.31
CA GLU A 38 12.45 -20.30 -1.12
C GLU A 38 12.32 -18.77 -1.32
N GLU A 39 12.78 -18.28 -2.47
CA GLU A 39 12.69 -16.88 -2.85
C GLU A 39 11.23 -16.42 -3.04
N LYS A 40 10.38 -17.27 -3.62
CA LYS A 40 8.93 -17.01 -3.72
C LYS A 40 8.29 -16.84 -2.35
N GLN A 41 8.71 -17.62 -1.36
CA GLN A 41 8.21 -17.50 0.00
C GLN A 41 8.59 -16.14 0.59
N ILE A 42 9.85 -15.73 0.45
CA ILE A 42 10.33 -14.41 0.91
C ILE A 42 9.54 -13.26 0.26
N VAL A 43 9.30 -13.34 -1.05
CA VAL A 43 8.50 -12.33 -1.77
C VAL A 43 7.04 -12.34 -1.31
N SER A 44 6.46 -13.51 -1.06
CA SER A 44 5.09 -13.63 -0.55
C SER A 44 4.95 -13.03 0.86
N ASP A 45 5.93 -13.27 1.73
CA ASP A 45 5.97 -12.68 3.07
C ASP A 45 6.09 -11.16 2.99
N THR A 46 6.91 -10.65 2.07
CA THR A 46 7.06 -9.22 1.82
C THR A 46 5.75 -8.58 1.35
N ILE A 47 5.05 -9.21 0.40
CA ILE A 47 3.72 -8.78 -0.05
C ILE A 47 2.76 -8.72 1.13
N ASN A 48 2.74 -9.76 1.96
CA ASN A 48 1.87 -9.82 3.14
C ASN A 48 2.17 -8.70 4.15
N ILE A 49 3.44 -8.36 4.39
CA ILE A 49 3.83 -7.24 5.26
C ILE A 49 3.26 -5.92 4.72
N ILE A 50 3.40 -5.66 3.42
CA ILE A 50 2.90 -4.44 2.78
C ILE A 50 1.38 -4.37 2.90
N VAL A 51 0.66 -5.44 2.52
CA VAL A 51 -0.81 -5.50 2.59
C VAL A 51 -1.30 -5.31 4.02
N ASN A 52 -0.69 -5.99 4.99
CA ASN A 52 -1.06 -5.89 6.40
C ASN A 52 -0.84 -4.47 6.96
N ASN A 53 0.21 -3.76 6.52
CA ASN A 53 0.43 -2.39 6.93
C ASN A 53 -0.70 -1.46 6.48
N TYR A 54 -1.14 -1.58 5.22
CA TYR A 54 -2.25 -0.80 4.69
C TYR A 54 -3.59 -1.20 5.32
N ALA A 55 -3.82 -2.49 5.58
CA ALA A 55 -5.01 -2.98 6.26
C ALA A 55 -5.10 -2.47 7.72
N LYS A 56 -3.97 -2.40 8.44
CA LYS A 56 -3.90 -1.83 9.80
C LYS A 56 -4.19 -0.32 9.79
N LYS A 57 -3.63 0.43 8.84
CA LYS A 57 -3.92 1.86 8.69
C LYS A 57 -5.41 2.12 8.47
N SER A 58 -6.05 1.35 7.58
CA SER A 58 -7.50 1.44 7.35
C SER A 58 -8.35 1.18 8.60
N LYS A 59 -7.93 0.24 9.47
CA LYS A 59 -8.65 -0.04 10.74
C LYS A 59 -8.48 1.06 11.78
N ASN A 60 -7.30 1.68 11.88
CA ASN A 60 -7.05 2.77 12.84
C ASN A 60 -7.80 4.05 12.46
N ASP A 61 -7.90 4.38 11.17
CA ASP A 61 -8.65 5.56 10.70
C ASP A 61 -10.17 5.41 10.91
N SER A 62 -10.67 4.18 11.07
CA SER A 62 -12.09 3.89 11.35
C SER A 62 -12.46 4.03 12.83
N GLN A 63 -11.48 4.11 13.75
CA GLN A 63 -11.73 4.24 15.19
C GLN A 63 -11.68 5.69 15.69
N THR A 64 -11.10 6.61 14.93
CA THR A 64 -11.04 8.06 15.25
C THR A 64 -12.27 8.85 14.77
N LEU A 65 -13.19 8.20 14.05
CA LEU A 65 -14.44 8.79 13.54
C LEU A 65 -15.68 8.47 14.40
N LYS A 66 -15.50 8.05 15.66
CA LYS A 66 -16.60 7.82 16.62
C LYS A 66 -16.60 8.84 17.74
#